data_AF-A0A6G0U5U2-F1
#
_entry.id   AF-A0A6G0U5U2-F1
#
_cell.length_a   1.000
_cell.length_b   1.000
_cell.length_c   1.000
_cell.angle_alpha   90.00
_cell.angle_beta   90.00
_cell.angle_gamma   90.00
#
_symmetry.space_group_name_H-M   'P 1'
#
loop_
_entity.id
_entity.type
_entity.pdbx_description
1 polymer ?
#
loop_
_entity_poly.entity_id
_entity_poly.type
_entity_poly.pdbx_seq_one_letter_code
_entity_poly.pdbx_strand_id
1 'polypeptide(L)'
;MTEWRITDVRGNRYTLRLRKVQKTDFGNYSCVADNGLGKSKRSIEVTGRPDVAIITSSKTSRSKDSYEMLWTVKSYSPIIEYKVLYRPDRANKSNQEIQYKRPMRRWNDDWTELLLNPASTDQLEKSRTETIHNLDPGTKYEATVQSRNRYGWSEVSQSFYFTTSTKNEAHPGNSVLSDPELRDMSITAINKAALKTIQTPLLCIMAIVTYYFA
;
A
#
# COMPACT_ATOMS: atom_id res chain seq x y z
N MET A 1 23.31 -32.34 20.03
CA MET A 1 21.94 -31.89 19.69
C MET A 1 21.97 -30.38 19.66
N THR A 2 21.90 -29.77 18.48
CA THR A 2 22.23 -28.35 18.29
C THR A 2 21.11 -27.46 18.83
N GLU A 3 21.42 -26.56 19.78
CA GLU A 3 20.49 -25.75 20.59
C GLU A 3 19.47 -24.87 19.84
N TRP A 4 19.54 -24.83 18.51
CA TRP A 4 18.75 -23.92 17.68
C TRP A 4 17.57 -24.60 16.96
N ARG A 5 17.46 -25.94 16.98
CA ARG A 5 16.24 -26.68 16.63
C ARG A 5 15.61 -27.23 17.90
N ILE A 6 14.45 -26.70 18.30
CA ILE A 6 13.79 -27.08 19.54
C ILE A 6 12.42 -27.66 19.22
N THR A 7 12.19 -28.90 19.59
CA THR A 7 10.86 -29.54 19.53
C THR A 7 10.19 -29.48 20.90
N ASP A 8 8.99 -28.92 20.96
CA ASP A 8 8.16 -28.80 22.16
C ASP A 8 6.85 -29.59 21.96
N VAL A 9 6.49 -30.38 22.96
CA VAL A 9 5.26 -31.19 22.95
C VAL A 9 4.41 -30.83 24.15
N ARG A 10 3.18 -30.39 23.89
CA ARG A 10 2.19 -30.03 24.92
C ARG A 10 0.86 -30.69 24.59
N GLY A 11 0.58 -31.82 25.23
CA GLY A 11 -0.59 -32.65 24.91
C GLY A 11 -0.55 -33.10 23.44
N ASN A 12 -1.59 -32.78 22.69
CA ASN A 12 -1.68 -33.10 21.25
C ASN A 12 -1.02 -32.05 20.34
N ARG A 13 -0.30 -31.07 20.90
CA ARG A 13 0.38 -30.02 20.12
C ARG A 13 1.88 -30.29 20.05
N TYR A 14 2.37 -30.50 18.82
CA TYR A 14 3.78 -30.65 18.50
C TYR A 14 4.28 -29.39 17.81
N THR A 15 5.36 -28.79 18.31
CA THR A 15 5.89 -27.51 17.81
C THR A 15 7.38 -27.62 17.53
N LEU A 16 7.80 -27.33 16.30
CA LEU A 16 9.20 -27.14 15.94
C LEU A 16 9.53 -25.65 15.94
N ARG A 17 10.50 -25.24 16.75
CA ARG A 17 11.04 -23.88 16.80
C ARG A 17 12.46 -23.87 16.25
N LEU A 18 12.65 -23.13 15.15
CA LEU A 18 13.96 -22.83 14.58
C LEU A 18 14.41 -21.45 15.10
N ARG A 19 15.55 -21.39 15.77
CA ARG A 19 16.17 -20.14 16.26
C ARG A 19 17.43 -19.85 15.46
N LYS A 20 17.81 -18.57 15.33
CA LYS A 20 19.04 -18.15 14.61
C LYS A 20 19.22 -18.85 13.26
N VAL A 21 18.12 -18.88 12.49
CA VAL A 21 17.97 -19.65 11.24
C VAL A 21 19.15 -19.39 10.30
N GLN A 22 19.75 -20.48 9.82
CA GLN A 22 20.84 -20.46 8.85
C GLN A 22 20.37 -20.95 7.49
N LYS A 23 21.17 -20.74 6.44
CA LYS A 23 20.85 -21.24 5.09
C LYS A 23 20.64 -22.76 5.04
N THR A 24 21.32 -23.52 5.91
CA THR A 24 21.16 -24.98 6.05
C THR A 24 19.81 -25.42 6.61
N ASP A 25 18.99 -24.47 7.09
CA ASP A 25 17.64 -24.70 7.59
C ASP A 25 16.57 -24.41 6.55
N PHE A 26 16.97 -23.92 5.38
CA PHE A 26 16.02 -23.72 4.30
C PHE A 26 15.67 -25.06 3.67
N GLY A 27 14.39 -25.24 3.38
CA GLY A 27 13.89 -26.48 2.83
C GLY A 27 12.43 -26.72 3.17
N ASN A 28 11.94 -27.88 2.77
CA ASN A 28 10.56 -28.28 3.00
C ASN A 28 10.44 -29.05 4.32
N TYR A 29 9.66 -28.49 5.24
CA TYR A 29 9.36 -29.11 6.53
C TYR A 29 7.97 -29.71 6.48
N SER A 30 7.85 -30.97 6.89
CA SER A 30 6.57 -31.65 6.93
C SER A 30 6.18 -32.04 8.35
N CYS A 31 4.98 -31.65 8.75
CA CYS A 31 4.31 -32.21 9.92
C CYS A 31 3.59 -33.49 9.47
N VAL A 32 3.92 -34.61 10.11
CA VAL A 32 3.33 -35.92 9.83
C VAL A 32 2.63 -36.39 11.10
N ALA A 33 1.33 -36.65 11.00
CA ALA A 33 0.54 -37.26 12.06
C ALA A 33 0.16 -38.68 11.64
N ASP A 34 0.43 -39.64 12.53
CA ASP A 34 0.33 -41.07 12.27
C ASP A 34 -0.46 -41.73 13.41
N ASN A 35 -1.47 -42.52 13.06
CA ASN A 35 -2.22 -43.35 14.00
C ASN A 35 -2.56 -44.71 13.38
N GLY A 36 -3.20 -45.60 14.14
CA GLY A 36 -3.54 -46.95 13.66
C GLY A 36 -4.48 -47.01 12.45
N LEU A 37 -5.10 -45.89 12.05
CA LEU A 37 -5.96 -45.79 10.86
C LEU A 37 -5.21 -45.26 9.64
N GLY A 38 -4.11 -44.53 9.82
CA GLY A 38 -3.30 -44.03 8.72
C GLY A 38 -2.45 -42.80 9.04
N LYS A 39 -1.88 -42.23 7.97
CA LYS A 39 -0.95 -41.10 8.01
C LYS A 39 -1.52 -39.89 7.30
N SER A 40 -1.36 -38.71 7.90
CA SER A 40 -1.60 -37.43 7.26
C SER A 40 -0.33 -36.58 7.27
N LYS A 41 -0.10 -35.81 6.20
CA LYS A 41 1.11 -35.00 6.02
C LYS A 41 0.73 -33.61 5.52
N ARG A 42 1.28 -32.57 6.16
CA ARG A 42 1.25 -31.19 5.65
C ARG A 42 2.66 -30.63 5.61
N SER A 43 2.97 -29.88 4.55
CA SER A 43 4.31 -29.40 4.25
C SER A 43 4.35 -27.87 4.15
N ILE A 44 5.46 -27.26 4.56
CA ILE A 44 5.73 -25.82 4.45
C ILE A 44 7.17 -25.60 3.98
N GLU A 45 7.40 -24.56 3.17
CA GLU A 45 8.74 -24.14 2.79
C GLU A 45 9.28 -23.14 3.81
N VAL A 46 10.47 -23.40 4.34
CA VAL A 46 11.25 -22.43 5.10
C VAL A 46 12.28 -21.83 4.13
N THR A 47 12.24 -20.51 3.97
CA THR A 47 13.07 -19.79 3.00
C THR A 47 13.59 -18.48 3.57
N GLY A 48 14.64 -17.94 2.97
CA GLY A 48 15.17 -16.61 3.28
C GLY A 48 14.62 -15.50 2.38
N ARG A 49 13.79 -15.83 1.38
CA ARG A 49 13.16 -14.86 0.46
C ARG A 49 12.28 -13.87 1.24
N PRO A 50 12.07 -12.63 0.74
CA PRO A 50 11.16 -11.69 1.39
C PRO A 50 9.74 -12.25 1.44
N ASP A 51 8.97 -11.81 2.43
CA ASP A 51 7.54 -12.09 2.49
C ASP A 51 6.81 -11.43 1.30
N VAL A 52 5.57 -11.85 1.09
CA VAL A 52 4.69 -11.24 0.08
C VAL A 52 4.43 -9.77 0.44
N ALA A 53 4.63 -8.88 -0.53
CA ALA A 53 4.36 -7.46 -0.34
C ALA A 53 2.86 -7.20 -0.15
N ILE A 54 2.53 -6.27 0.76
CA ILE A 54 1.16 -5.86 1.06
C ILE A 54 0.99 -4.42 0.58
N ILE A 55 0.12 -4.22 -0.43
CA ILE A 55 -0.18 -2.89 -0.97
C ILE A 55 -1.29 -2.25 -0.14
N THR A 56 -1.06 -1.02 0.34
CA THR A 56 -1.92 -0.32 1.30
C THR A 56 -2.48 1.01 0.78
N SER A 57 -2.13 1.41 -0.44
CA SER A 57 -2.60 2.65 -1.07
C SER A 57 -4.11 2.64 -1.40
N SER A 58 -4.69 3.82 -1.58
CA SER A 58 -6.11 3.98 -1.95
C SER A 58 -6.40 3.45 -3.35
N LYS A 59 -7.60 2.92 -3.60
CA LYS A 59 -8.00 2.42 -4.93
C LYS A 59 -8.26 3.53 -5.97
N THR A 60 -8.18 4.79 -5.57
CA THR A 60 -8.43 5.95 -6.45
C THR A 60 -7.27 6.93 -6.36
N SER A 61 -6.81 7.41 -7.52
CA SER A 61 -5.84 8.50 -7.63
C SER A 61 -6.53 9.85 -7.62
N ARG A 62 -5.85 10.86 -7.09
CA ARG A 62 -6.21 12.28 -7.28
C ARG A 62 -5.67 12.85 -8.60
N SER A 63 -4.65 12.21 -9.16
CA SER A 63 -4.03 12.61 -10.42
C SER A 63 -4.64 11.86 -11.59
N LYS A 64 -4.69 12.51 -12.75
CA LYS A 64 -5.16 11.91 -13.99
C LYS A 64 -4.11 11.01 -14.66
N ASP A 65 -2.83 11.28 -14.42
CA ASP A 65 -1.71 10.66 -15.15
C ASP A 65 -0.65 10.04 -14.23
N SER A 66 -0.88 10.06 -12.92
CA SER A 66 -0.01 9.42 -11.96
C SER A 66 -0.79 8.73 -10.84
N TYR A 67 -0.11 7.81 -10.16
CA TYR A 67 -0.65 7.09 -9.02
C TYR A 67 0.45 6.82 -8.00
N GLU A 68 0.22 7.23 -6.76
CA GLU A 68 1.11 6.94 -5.64
C GLU A 68 0.76 5.58 -5.03
N MET A 69 1.68 4.63 -5.17
CA MET A 69 1.56 3.29 -4.63
C MET A 69 2.37 3.16 -3.35
N LEU A 70 1.75 2.60 -2.32
CA LEU A 70 2.36 2.35 -1.02
C LEU A 70 2.28 0.86 -0.72
N TRP A 71 3.39 0.25 -0.33
CA TRP A 71 3.43 -1.13 0.12
C TRP A 71 4.38 -1.36 1.29
N THR A 72 4.14 -2.43 2.02
CA THR A 72 5.02 -2.94 3.07
C THR A 72 5.48 -4.35 2.77
N VAL A 73 6.72 -4.68 3.16
CA VAL A 73 7.28 -6.03 3.04
C VAL A 73 8.15 -6.35 4.25
N LYS A 74 8.08 -7.60 4.73
CA LYS A 74 8.99 -8.11 5.76
C LYS A 74 10.11 -8.90 5.11
N SER A 75 11.35 -8.63 5.51
CA SER A 75 12.51 -9.39 5.04
C SER A 75 13.62 -9.36 6.08
N TYR A 76 14.13 -10.54 6.45
CA TYR A 76 15.25 -10.67 7.38
C TYR A 76 16.61 -10.34 6.74
N SER A 77 16.69 -10.24 5.41
CA SER A 77 17.86 -9.74 4.69
C SER A 77 17.53 -8.42 4.00
N PRO A 78 18.53 -7.54 3.76
CA PRO A 78 18.32 -6.30 3.04
C PRO A 78 17.63 -6.56 1.70
N ILE A 79 16.60 -5.76 1.41
CA ILE A 79 16.03 -5.74 0.06
C ILE A 79 17.08 -5.11 -0.85
N ILE A 80 17.22 -5.66 -2.06
CA ILE A 80 18.15 -5.17 -3.09
C ILE A 80 17.42 -4.61 -4.30
N GLU A 81 16.14 -4.94 -4.48
CA GLU A 81 15.35 -4.56 -5.65
C GLU A 81 13.86 -4.73 -5.35
N TYR A 82 13.03 -3.81 -5.82
CA TYR A 82 11.60 -4.03 -5.96
C TYR A 82 11.23 -4.10 -7.44
N LYS A 83 10.19 -4.87 -7.74
CA LYS A 83 9.59 -4.95 -9.07
C LYS A 83 8.11 -4.64 -8.94
N VAL A 84 7.66 -3.61 -9.63
CA VAL A 84 6.24 -3.29 -9.79
C VAL A 84 5.85 -3.65 -11.22
N LEU A 85 4.84 -4.50 -11.36
CA LEU A 85 4.22 -4.76 -12.66
C LEU A 85 2.85 -4.11 -12.67
N TYR A 86 2.53 -3.36 -13.72
CA TYR A 86 1.19 -2.78 -13.88
C TYR A 86 0.70 -2.80 -15.33
N ARG A 87 -0.62 -2.83 -15.52
CA ARG A 87 -1.27 -2.75 -16.83
C ARG A 87 -2.68 -2.18 -16.72
N PRO A 88 -3.24 -1.59 -17.80
CA PRO A 88 -4.66 -1.26 -17.84
C PRO A 88 -5.53 -2.51 -17.66
N ASP A 89 -6.53 -2.43 -16.80
CA ASP A 89 -7.53 -3.49 -16.63
C ASP A 89 -8.40 -3.58 -17.90
N ARG A 90 -8.47 -4.78 -18.47
CA ARG A 90 -9.17 -5.04 -19.73
C ARG A 90 -10.64 -5.40 -19.52
N ALA A 91 -11.11 -5.51 -18.28
CA ALA A 91 -12.43 -6.07 -17.96
C ALA A 91 -13.64 -5.38 -18.61
N ASN A 92 -13.49 -4.21 -19.26
CA ASN A 92 -14.60 -3.46 -19.86
C ASN A 92 -14.32 -2.84 -21.26
N LYS A 93 -13.22 -3.16 -21.94
CA LYS A 93 -12.93 -2.58 -23.27
C LYS A 93 -13.28 -3.54 -24.39
N SER A 94 -14.08 -3.10 -25.35
CA SER A 94 -14.30 -3.86 -26.59
C SER A 94 -12.95 -4.05 -27.31
N ASN A 95 -12.74 -5.21 -27.92
CA ASN A 95 -11.49 -5.54 -28.63
C ASN A 95 -11.07 -4.48 -29.66
N GLN A 96 -12.00 -3.66 -30.15
CA GLN A 96 -11.75 -2.59 -31.11
C GLN A 96 -11.05 -1.37 -30.50
N GLU A 97 -11.32 -0.97 -29.25
CA GLU A 97 -10.71 0.25 -28.67
C GLU A 97 -9.26 0.03 -28.21
N ILE A 98 -8.90 -1.21 -27.90
CA ILE A 98 -7.55 -1.62 -27.46
C ILE A 98 -6.54 -1.53 -28.62
N GLN A 99 -6.99 -1.76 -29.87
CA GLN A 99 -6.12 -1.88 -31.05
C GLN A 99 -5.59 -0.54 -31.57
N TYR A 100 -6.32 0.57 -31.38
CA TYR A 100 -5.95 1.87 -31.98
C TYR A 100 -5.00 2.73 -31.13
N LYS A 101 -4.88 2.46 -29.83
CA LYS A 101 -4.10 3.32 -28.92
C LYS A 101 -2.68 2.85 -28.62
N ARG A 102 -2.29 1.62 -28.95
CA ARG A 102 -0.93 1.12 -28.67
C ARG A 102 -0.39 0.26 -29.81
N PRO A 103 0.88 0.45 -30.24
CA PRO A 103 1.50 -0.40 -31.24
C PRO A 103 1.49 -1.86 -30.75
N MET A 104 1.25 -2.77 -31.69
CA MET A 104 0.96 -4.20 -31.49
C MET A 104 2.10 -4.93 -30.76
N ARG A 105 2.21 -4.74 -29.44
CA ARG A 105 3.02 -5.57 -28.56
C ARG A 105 2.33 -6.93 -28.42
N ARG A 106 3.12 -8.02 -28.42
CA ARG A 106 2.64 -9.41 -28.30
C ARG A 106 1.49 -9.50 -27.29
N TRP A 107 0.37 -10.05 -27.74
CA TRP A 107 -0.91 -10.13 -27.03
C TRP A 107 -0.87 -10.75 -25.62
N ASN A 108 0.21 -11.46 -25.27
CA ASN A 108 0.33 -12.21 -24.03
C ASN A 108 1.04 -11.48 -22.87
N ASP A 109 1.68 -10.33 -23.08
CA ASP A 109 2.40 -9.65 -21.99
C ASP A 109 2.34 -8.12 -22.14
N ASP A 110 1.22 -7.55 -21.67
CA ASP A 110 0.99 -6.09 -21.65
C ASP A 110 1.41 -5.43 -20.34
N TRP A 111 2.10 -6.18 -19.48
CA TRP A 111 2.64 -5.64 -18.24
C TRP A 111 3.76 -4.64 -18.53
N THR A 112 3.69 -3.51 -17.86
CA THR A 112 4.80 -2.57 -17.76
C THR A 112 5.58 -2.90 -16.50
N GLU A 113 6.89 -3.06 -16.63
CA GLU A 113 7.80 -3.35 -15.53
C GLU A 113 8.50 -2.07 -15.06
N LEU A 114 8.48 -1.86 -13.75
CA LEU A 114 9.21 -0.82 -13.05
C LEU A 114 10.11 -1.46 -11.98
N LEU A 115 11.43 -1.35 -12.19
CA LEU A 115 12.44 -1.81 -11.24
C LEU A 115 12.91 -0.66 -10.37
N LEU A 116 12.93 -0.87 -9.06
CA LEU A 116 13.20 0.19 -8.09
C LEU A 116 14.30 -0.22 -7.14
N ASN A 117 15.25 0.70 -6.95
CA ASN A 117 16.29 0.55 -5.92
C ASN A 117 15.67 0.73 -4.54
N PRO A 118 16.02 -0.09 -3.55
CA PRO A 118 15.52 0.04 -2.18
C PRO A 118 16.22 1.18 -1.44
N ALA A 119 15.53 1.74 -0.44
CA ALA A 119 16.21 2.53 0.58
C ALA A 119 17.00 1.58 1.49
N SER A 120 18.23 1.96 1.86
CA SER A 120 19.02 1.22 2.85
C SER A 120 18.32 1.31 4.22
N THR A 121 17.72 0.21 4.66
CA THR A 121 17.12 0.10 6.00
C THR A 121 17.33 -1.29 6.59
N ASP A 122 17.72 -1.32 7.86
CA ASP A 122 17.90 -2.56 8.63
C ASP A 122 16.60 -2.98 9.36
N GLN A 123 15.52 -2.19 9.27
CA GLN A 123 14.23 -2.54 9.87
C GLN A 123 13.67 -3.80 9.23
N LEU A 124 13.14 -4.74 10.03
CA LEU A 124 12.56 -5.99 9.52
C LEU A 124 11.45 -5.75 8.50
N GLU A 125 10.53 -4.84 8.83
CA GLU A 125 9.46 -4.37 7.98
C GLU A 125 9.92 -3.12 7.23
N LYS A 126 9.81 -3.14 5.90
CA LYS A 126 10.18 -2.03 5.03
C LYS A 126 8.93 -1.50 4.35
N SER A 127 8.68 -0.21 4.51
CA SER A 127 7.63 0.52 3.77
C SER A 127 8.25 1.25 2.58
N ARG A 128 7.55 1.24 1.46
CA ARG A 128 7.97 1.93 0.23
C ARG A 128 6.80 2.64 -0.42
N THR A 129 7.04 3.90 -0.77
CA THR A 129 6.16 4.71 -1.62
C THR A 129 6.81 4.89 -2.97
N GLU A 130 6.06 4.72 -4.05
CA GLU A 130 6.51 4.98 -5.41
C GLU A 130 5.38 5.60 -6.25
N THR A 131 5.71 6.59 -7.07
CA THR A 131 4.73 7.18 -7.99
C THR A 131 4.88 6.57 -9.37
N ILE A 132 3.82 5.93 -9.86
CA ILE A 132 3.72 5.47 -11.25
C ILE A 132 3.24 6.65 -12.09
N HIS A 133 3.97 6.98 -13.15
CA HIS A 133 3.69 8.11 -14.05
C HIS A 133 3.20 7.64 -15.43
N ASN A 134 2.78 8.60 -16.27
CA ASN A 134 2.36 8.39 -17.65
C ASN A 134 1.18 7.41 -17.79
N LEU A 135 0.22 7.52 -16.86
CA LEU A 135 -1.00 6.73 -16.87
C LEU A 135 -2.10 7.43 -17.69
N ASP A 136 -2.95 6.64 -18.31
CA ASP A 136 -4.14 7.12 -19.00
C ASP A 136 -5.20 7.63 -17.99
N PRO A 137 -5.81 8.81 -18.17
CA PRO A 137 -6.89 9.33 -17.32
C PRO A 137 -8.13 8.42 -17.26
N GLY A 138 -8.82 8.45 -16.12
CA GLY A 138 -10.08 7.70 -15.91
C GLY A 138 -9.96 6.20 -16.13
N THR A 139 -8.76 5.64 -16.04
CA THR A 139 -8.46 4.26 -16.43
C THR A 139 -8.18 3.43 -15.19
N LYS A 140 -8.80 2.25 -15.14
CA LYS A 140 -8.52 1.25 -14.11
C LYS A 140 -7.27 0.45 -14.50
N TYR A 141 -6.40 0.21 -13.52
CA TYR A 141 -5.17 -0.54 -13.65
C TYR A 141 -5.19 -1.74 -12.71
N GLU A 142 -4.50 -2.79 -13.11
CA GLU A 142 -4.07 -3.91 -12.28
C GLU A 142 -2.57 -3.76 -12.02
N ALA A 143 -2.15 -3.97 -10.77
CA ALA A 143 -0.74 -3.92 -10.38
C ALA A 143 -0.37 -5.01 -9.37
N THR A 144 0.90 -5.41 -9.39
CA THR A 144 1.51 -6.35 -8.44
C THR A 144 2.90 -5.87 -8.05
N VAL A 145 3.37 -6.33 -6.89
CA VAL A 145 4.68 -6.00 -6.36
C VAL A 145 5.42 -7.28 -5.96
N GLN A 146 6.69 -7.35 -6.31
CA GLN A 146 7.65 -8.32 -5.78
C GLN A 146 8.84 -7.60 -5.15
N SER A 147 9.42 -8.23 -4.14
CA SER A 147 10.63 -7.74 -3.49
C SER A 147 11.73 -8.79 -3.61
N ARG A 148 12.98 -8.35 -3.82
CA ARG A 148 14.14 -9.23 -3.93
C ARG A 148 15.11 -9.00 -2.79
N ASN A 149 15.65 -10.08 -2.24
CA ASN A 149 16.85 -10.04 -1.41
C ASN A 149 17.89 -11.02 -1.97
N ARG A 150 19.00 -11.21 -1.25
CA ARG A 150 20.07 -12.15 -1.65
C ARG A 150 19.63 -13.60 -1.85
N TYR A 151 18.48 -14.01 -1.32
CA TYR A 151 17.93 -15.36 -1.44
C TYR A 151 16.92 -15.51 -2.58
N GLY A 152 16.55 -14.41 -3.24
CA GLY A 152 15.67 -14.41 -4.40
C GLY A 152 14.48 -13.46 -4.28
N TRP A 153 13.53 -13.63 -5.19
CA TRP A 153 12.28 -12.88 -5.25
C TRP A 153 11.22 -13.47 -4.33
N SER A 154 10.45 -12.60 -3.68
CA SER A 154 9.21 -12.99 -3.01
C SER A 154 8.23 -13.62 -4.00
N GLU A 155 7.24 -14.34 -3.47
CA GLU A 155 6.03 -14.59 -4.24
C GLU A 155 5.38 -13.25 -4.66
N VAL A 156 4.63 -13.29 -5.75
CA VAL A 156 3.91 -12.12 -6.28
C VAL A 156 2.82 -11.71 -5.28
N SER A 157 2.67 -10.39 -5.05
CA SER A 157 1.55 -9.89 -4.25
C SER A 157 0.20 -10.28 -4.84
N GLN A 158 -0.86 -10.16 -4.04
CA GLN A 158 -2.20 -10.14 -4.61
C GLN A 158 -2.33 -9.00 -5.63
N SER A 159 -3.12 -9.23 -6.69
CA SER A 159 -3.44 -8.18 -7.66
C SER A 159 -4.16 -7.03 -6.95
N PHE A 160 -3.60 -5.84 -7.11
CA PHE A 160 -4.16 -4.61 -6.60
C PHE A 160 -4.73 -3.79 -7.76
N TYR A 161 -5.92 -3.22 -7.55
CA TYR A 161 -6.61 -2.46 -8.58
C TYR A 161 -6.81 -1.02 -8.14
N PHE A 162 -6.43 -0.09 -9.01
CA PHE A 162 -6.63 1.34 -8.79
C PHE A 162 -7.14 2.04 -10.04
N THR A 163 -7.72 3.22 -9.88
CA THR A 163 -8.25 4.03 -10.99
C THR A 163 -7.64 5.42 -10.94
N THR A 164 -7.11 5.90 -12.07
CA THR A 164 -6.68 7.28 -12.24
C THR A 164 -7.87 8.23 -12.31
N SER A 165 -7.70 9.47 -11.86
CA SER A 165 -8.77 10.46 -11.99
C SER A 165 -8.98 10.86 -13.45
N THR A 166 -10.14 11.45 -13.77
CA THR A 166 -10.38 12.04 -15.09
C THR A 166 -9.77 13.45 -15.22
N LYS A 167 -9.54 14.12 -14.08
CA LYS A 167 -8.92 15.45 -13.97
C LYS A 167 -8.04 15.48 -12.72
N ASN A 168 -7.06 16.37 -12.67
CA ASN A 168 -6.28 16.55 -11.45
C ASN A 168 -7.17 17.22 -10.40
N GLU A 169 -7.39 16.53 -9.28
CA GLU A 169 -8.10 17.10 -8.14
C GLU A 169 -7.15 18.04 -7.38
N ALA A 170 -7.60 19.26 -7.12
CA ALA A 170 -6.83 20.23 -6.34
C ALA A 170 -6.58 19.67 -4.93
N HIS A 171 -5.37 19.88 -4.40
CA HIS A 171 -5.06 19.59 -3.01
C HIS A 171 -6.04 20.37 -2.11
N PRO A 172 -6.73 19.72 -1.14
CA PRO A 172 -7.51 20.44 -0.15
C PRO A 172 -6.53 21.16 0.80
N GLY A 173 -6.03 22.32 0.40
CA GLY A 173 -4.97 22.99 1.17
C GLY A 173 -4.51 24.37 0.72
N ASN A 174 -5.06 25.00 -0.32
CA ASN A 174 -4.79 26.41 -0.63
C ASN A 174 -6.00 27.07 -1.31
N SER A 175 -7.05 27.36 -0.54
CA SER A 175 -7.93 28.48 -0.86
C SER A 175 -7.32 29.74 -0.22
N VAL A 176 -6.25 30.27 -0.83
CA VAL A 176 -5.91 31.68 -0.59
C VAL A 176 -7.03 32.47 -1.27
N LEU A 177 -7.85 33.10 -0.44
CA LEU A 177 -8.84 34.07 -0.87
C LEU A 177 -8.08 35.19 -1.61
N SER A 178 -8.04 35.14 -2.94
CA SER A 178 -7.60 36.28 -3.73
C SER A 178 -8.73 37.31 -3.69
N ASP A 179 -8.62 38.24 -2.75
CA ASP A 179 -9.47 39.43 -2.68
C ASP A 179 -9.23 40.26 -3.96
N PRO A 180 -10.26 40.52 -4.80
CA PRO A 180 -10.07 41.34 -5.97
C PRO A 180 -9.97 42.82 -5.56
N GLU A 181 -8.81 43.42 -5.81
CA GLU A 181 -8.54 44.85 -5.68
C GLU A 181 -9.67 45.69 -6.30
N LEU A 182 -10.52 46.29 -5.45
CA LEU A 182 -11.48 47.31 -5.85
C LEU A 182 -10.75 48.64 -6.04
N ARG A 183 -10.52 49.00 -7.31
CA ARG A 183 -10.11 50.37 -7.68
C ARG A 183 -11.31 51.32 -7.60
N ASP A 184 -11.17 52.24 -6.66
CA ASP A 184 -11.68 53.60 -6.54
C ASP A 184 -12.70 54.11 -7.59
N MET A 185 -13.90 54.47 -7.11
CA MET A 185 -14.66 55.61 -7.64
C MET A 185 -15.59 56.16 -6.55
N SER A 186 -15.22 57.34 -6.06
CA SER A 186 -15.98 58.22 -5.19
C SER A 186 -17.31 58.67 -5.81
N ILE A 187 -18.38 58.74 -5.01
CA ILE A 187 -19.34 59.87 -4.95
C ILE A 187 -20.08 59.80 -3.60
N THR A 188 -20.14 60.96 -2.95
CA THR A 188 -20.75 61.27 -1.67
C THR A 188 -22.29 61.20 -1.74
N ALA A 189 -22.92 60.45 -0.83
CA ALA A 189 -24.29 60.73 -0.39
C ALA A 189 -24.53 60.22 1.03
N ILE A 190 -24.82 61.18 1.90
CA ILE A 190 -25.24 61.04 3.29
C ILE A 190 -26.57 60.31 3.32
N ASN A 191 -26.72 59.27 4.15
CA ASN A 191 -27.93 59.05 4.96
C ASN A 191 -27.70 58.01 6.08
N LYS A 192 -28.09 58.41 7.28
CA LYS A 192 -28.02 57.67 8.55
C LYS A 192 -29.00 56.49 8.56
N ALA A 193 -28.56 55.33 9.06
CA ALA A 193 -29.42 54.40 9.82
C ALA A 193 -28.57 53.50 10.74
N ALA A 194 -29.12 53.23 11.92
CA ALA A 194 -28.47 52.78 13.15
C ALA A 194 -27.81 51.38 13.13
N LEU A 195 -26.73 51.25 13.91
CA LEU A 195 -26.18 49.97 14.39
C LEU A 195 -27.20 49.23 15.28
N LYS A 196 -27.35 47.92 15.07
CA LYS A 196 -27.77 46.98 16.12
C LYS A 196 -26.69 45.92 16.30
N THR A 197 -25.94 46.05 17.38
CA THR A 197 -24.99 45.05 17.89
C THR A 197 -25.78 43.92 18.55
N ILE A 198 -25.60 42.68 18.10
CA ILE A 198 -26.09 41.49 18.82
C ILE A 198 -24.86 40.71 19.30
N GLN A 199 -24.71 40.68 20.62
CA GLN A 199 -23.64 40.02 21.35
C GLN A 199 -24.15 38.65 21.82
N THR A 200 -23.48 37.57 21.40
CA THR A 200 -23.76 36.21 21.89
C THR A 200 -22.64 35.75 22.83
N PRO A 201 -22.93 35.33 24.07
CA PRO A 201 -21.90 34.93 25.04
C PRO A 201 -21.43 33.49 24.84
N LEU A 202 -20.11 33.26 25.04
CA LEU A 202 -19.49 31.94 25.15
C LEU A 202 -19.93 31.22 26.44
N LEU A 203 -20.40 29.98 26.30
CA LEU A 203 -20.62 29.06 27.42
C LEU A 203 -19.35 28.20 27.62
N CYS A 204 -18.68 28.39 28.75
CA CYS A 204 -17.63 27.51 29.26
C CYS A 204 -18.27 26.26 29.89
N ILE A 205 -18.00 25.08 29.34
CA ILE A 205 -18.34 23.80 29.97
C ILE A 205 -17.08 23.28 30.68
N MET A 206 -17.12 23.26 32.02
CA MET A 206 -16.13 22.61 32.87
C MET A 206 -16.51 21.14 33.03
N ALA A 207 -15.69 20.22 32.54
CA ALA A 207 -15.85 18.78 32.78
C ALA A 207 -15.01 18.37 34.01
N ILE A 208 -15.69 17.91 35.06
CA ILE A 208 -15.09 17.34 36.27
C ILE A 208 -14.74 15.88 35.99
N VAL A 209 -13.47 15.52 36.16
CA VAL A 209 -12.96 14.15 36.09
C VAL A 209 -12.94 13.57 37.50
N THR A 210 -13.74 12.54 37.76
CA THR A 210 -13.62 11.70 38.96
C THR A 210 -12.89 10.40 38.59
N TYR A 211 -11.73 10.18 39.22
CA TYR A 211 -10.99 8.92 39.14
C TYR A 211 -11.53 7.95 40.20
N TYR A 212 -11.94 6.75 39.79
CA TYR A 212 -12.07 5.59 40.67
C TYR A 212 -10.81 4.75 40.55
N PHE A 213 -10.08 4.59 41.65
CA PHE A 213 -9.01 3.60 41.79
C PHE A 213 -9.63 2.24 42.11
N ALA A 214 -9.13 1.20 41.44
CA ALA A 214 -9.20 -0.20 41.84
C ALA A 214 -7.76 -0.73 41.91
#